data_AF-A0A7V9VVK0-F1
#
_entry.id   AF-A0A7V9VVK0-F1
#
_cell.length_a   1.000
_cell.length_b   1.000
_cell.length_c   1.000
_cell.angle_alpha   90.00
_cell.angle_beta   90.00
_cell.angle_gamma   90.00
#
_symmetry.space_group_name_H-M   'P 1'
#
loop_
_entity.id
_entity.type
_entity.pdbx_description
1 polymer ?
#
loop_
_entity_poly.entity_id
_entity_poly.type
_entity_poly.pdbx_seq_one_letter_code
_entity_poly.pdbx_strand_id
1 'polypeptide(L)'
;AHTRAIVQAIADGSLDRGDFTIDPVFGFEVPETLDGIPDETLHPRRAWDDPAAFDVRAHRLKDAFRRTAKSMEMAHEWSRWLDDEPIA
;
A
#
# COMPACT_ATOMS: atom_id res chain seq x y z
N ALA A 1 -14.80 -12.29 -6.88
CA ALA A 1 -15.45 -12.48 -5.56
C ALA A 1 -14.60 -11.95 -4.41
N HIS A 2 -13.26 -12.11 -4.45
CA HIS A 2 -12.34 -11.80 -3.34
C HIS A 2 -12.43 -10.39 -2.74
N THR A 3 -12.43 -9.32 -3.54
CA THR A 3 -12.50 -7.94 -3.01
C THR A 3 -13.75 -7.70 -2.15
N ARG A 4 -14.91 -8.25 -2.54
CA ARG A 4 -16.16 -8.09 -1.79
C ARG A 4 -16.11 -8.84 -0.46
N ALA A 5 -15.51 -10.03 -0.44
CA ALA A 5 -15.33 -10.80 0.79
C ALA A 5 -14.34 -10.11 1.75
N ILE A 6 -13.26 -9.52 1.25
CA ILE A 6 -12.34 -8.69 2.05
C ILE A 6 -13.09 -7.49 2.66
N VAL A 7 -13.85 -6.75 1.85
CA VAL A 7 -14.65 -5.60 2.34
C VAL A 7 -15.69 -6.05 3.37
N GLN A 8 -16.33 -7.20 3.16
CA GLN A 8 -17.28 -7.75 4.11
C GLN A 8 -16.61 -8.06 5.45
N ALA A 9 -15.45 -8.71 5.43
CA ALA A 9 -14.70 -9.05 6.64
C ALA A 9 -14.22 -7.82 7.42
N ILE A 10 -13.90 -6.72 6.71
CA ILE A 10 -13.63 -5.42 7.32
C ILE A 10 -14.91 -4.87 7.96
N ALA A 11 -16.02 -4.88 7.23
CA ALA A 11 -17.27 -4.26 7.67
C ALA A 11 -17.93 -4.97 8.86
N ASP A 12 -17.78 -6.29 8.98
CA ASP A 12 -18.30 -7.10 10.09
C ASP A 12 -17.28 -7.34 11.22
N GLY A 13 -16.07 -6.78 11.10
CA GLY A 13 -15.00 -6.88 12.11
C GLY A 13 -14.45 -8.30 12.26
N SER A 14 -14.71 -9.22 11.33
CA SER A 14 -14.09 -10.54 11.35
C SER A 14 -12.61 -10.52 11.03
N LEU A 15 -12.15 -9.50 10.29
CA LEU A 15 -10.75 -9.31 9.97
C LEU A 15 -9.89 -9.05 11.22
N ASP A 16 -10.42 -8.30 12.19
CA ASP A 16 -9.68 -7.88 13.40
C ASP A 16 -9.37 -9.02 14.37
N ARG A 17 -9.95 -10.21 14.14
CA ARG A 17 -9.78 -11.39 15.00
C ARG A 17 -8.65 -12.32 14.55
N GLY A 18 -8.05 -12.06 13.39
CA GLY A 18 -6.99 -12.88 12.81
C GLY A 18 -5.59 -12.41 13.20
N ASP A 19 -4.60 -13.24 12.88
CA ASP A 19 -3.19 -12.88 13.00
C ASP A 19 -2.73 -12.06 11.79
N PHE A 20 -1.78 -11.17 12.02
CA PHE A 20 -1.21 -10.29 11.00
C PHE A 20 0.30 -10.42 10.94
N THR A 21 0.82 -10.23 9.73
CA THR A 21 2.24 -10.17 9.42
C THR A 21 2.56 -8.82 8.78
N ILE A 22 3.77 -8.30 9.06
CA ILE A 22 4.21 -7.00 8.55
C ILE A 22 4.82 -7.18 7.16
N ASP A 23 4.28 -6.45 6.18
CA ASP A 23 4.89 -6.36 4.86
C ASP A 23 6.30 -5.74 4.96
N PRO A 24 7.36 -6.42 4.46
CA PRO A 24 8.74 -5.99 4.66
C PRO A 24 9.13 -4.76 3.82
N VAL A 25 8.34 -4.38 2.82
CA VAL A 25 8.66 -3.28 1.91
C VAL A 25 7.98 -1.99 2.36
N PHE A 26 6.70 -2.06 2.70
CA PHE A 26 5.81 -0.95 3.01
C PHE A 26 5.47 -0.84 4.50
N GLY A 27 5.63 -1.92 5.28
CA GLY A 27 5.39 -1.91 6.73
C GLY A 27 3.92 -2.00 7.13
N PHE A 28 3.05 -2.50 6.25
CA PHE A 28 1.62 -2.67 6.54
C PHE A 28 1.36 -3.98 7.25
N GLU A 29 0.36 -4.01 8.13
CA GLU A 29 -0.21 -5.24 8.66
C GLU A 29 -1.06 -5.91 7.58
N VAL A 30 -0.67 -7.14 7.21
CA VAL A 30 -1.37 -7.99 6.26
C VAL A 30 -1.92 -9.20 7.02
N PRO A 31 -3.22 -9.53 6.91
CA PRO A 31 -3.77 -10.70 7.58
C PRO A 31 -3.06 -11.97 7.06
N GLU A 32 -2.68 -12.88 7.97
CA GLU A 32 -2.03 -14.12 7.57
C GLU A 32 -2.96 -14.99 6.74
N THR A 33 -4.25 -15.04 7.10
CA THR A 33 -5.30 -15.77 6.39
C THR A 33 -6.61 -15.01 6.41
N LEU A 34 -7.49 -15.30 5.44
CA LEU A 34 -8.86 -14.80 5.44
C LEU A 34 -9.78 -15.80 4.75
N ASP A 35 -10.93 -16.12 5.37
CA ASP A 35 -11.82 -17.18 4.88
C ASP A 35 -12.29 -16.92 3.44
N GLY A 36 -12.24 -17.97 2.62
CA GLY A 36 -12.58 -17.90 1.19
C GLY A 36 -11.62 -17.05 0.33
N ILE A 37 -10.50 -16.55 0.87
CA ILE A 37 -9.48 -15.82 0.11
C ILE A 37 -8.21 -16.66 -0.03
N PRO A 38 -7.74 -16.93 -1.27
CA PRO A 38 -6.48 -17.61 -1.48
C PRO A 38 -5.29 -16.85 -0.90
N ASP A 39 -4.35 -17.59 -0.34
CA ASP A 39 -3.15 -17.06 0.31
C ASP A 39 -2.29 -16.19 -0.63
N GLU A 40 -2.16 -16.58 -1.90
CA GLU A 40 -1.48 -15.80 -2.95
C GLU A 40 -2.14 -14.44 -3.25
N THR A 41 -3.42 -14.27 -2.90
CA THR A 41 -4.12 -12.98 -3.01
C THR A 41 -3.75 -12.03 -1.87
N LEU A 42 -3.53 -12.57 -0.67
CA LEU A 42 -3.10 -11.81 0.50
C LEU A 42 -1.60 -11.51 0.46
N HIS A 43 -0.81 -12.48 -0.01
CA HIS A 43 0.64 -12.44 -0.09
C HIS A 43 1.09 -12.43 -1.55
N PRO A 44 1.07 -11.27 -2.23
CA PRO A 44 1.29 -11.19 -3.68
C PRO A 44 2.67 -11.68 -4.11
N ARG A 45 3.66 -11.68 -3.20
CA ARG A 45 4.97 -12.30 -3.44
C ARG A 45 4.88 -13.80 -3.77
N ARG A 46 3.89 -14.51 -3.19
CA ARG A 46 3.65 -15.95 -3.41
C ARG A 46 2.94 -16.22 -4.75
N ALA A 47 2.31 -15.20 -5.35
CA ALA A 47 1.66 -15.31 -6.66
C ALA A 47 2.62 -15.17 -7.85
N TRP A 48 3.88 -14.80 -7.62
CA TRP A 48 4.88 -14.60 -8.67
C TRP A 48 5.75 -15.85 -8.83
N ASP A 49 5.94 -16.27 -10.08
CA ASP A 49 6.84 -17.40 -10.41
C ASP A 49 8.29 -17.13 -9.96
N ASP A 50 8.73 -15.86 -10.05
CA ASP A 50 10.02 -15.39 -9.54
C ASP A 50 9.80 -14.38 -8.40
N PRO A 51 9.96 -14.82 -7.14
CA PRO A 51 9.80 -13.93 -6.00
C PRO A 51 10.86 -12.83 -5.92
N ALA A 52 12.07 -13.03 -6.48
CA ALA A 52 13.08 -11.98 -6.51
C ALA A 52 12.69 -10.86 -7.50
N ALA A 53 12.05 -11.21 -8.62
CA ALA A 53 11.48 -10.22 -9.53
C ALA A 53 10.38 -9.39 -8.87
N PHE A 54 9.54 -10.02 -8.02
CA PHE A 54 8.57 -9.29 -7.19
C PHE A 54 9.28 -8.31 -6.25
N ASP A 55 10.30 -8.77 -5.52
CA ASP A 55 11.03 -7.96 -4.55
C ASP A 55 11.64 -6.71 -5.23
N VAL A 56 12.22 -6.86 -6.42
CA VAL A 56 12.73 -5.73 -7.24
C VAL A 56 11.61 -4.78 -7.63
N ARG A 57 10.44 -5.29 -8.04
CA ARG A 57 9.30 -4.46 -8.45
C ARG A 57 8.70 -3.70 -7.27
N ALA A 58 8.55 -4.34 -6.12
CA ALA A 58 8.03 -3.74 -4.89
C ALA A 58 8.93 -2.59 -4.42
N HIS A 59 10.26 -2.78 -4.43
CA HIS A 59 11.21 -1.72 -4.09
C HIS A 59 11.15 -0.52 -5.04
N ARG A 60 11.05 -0.77 -6.35
CA ARG A 60 10.87 0.30 -7.35
C ARG A 60 9.59 1.10 -7.12
N LEU A 61 8.51 0.43 -6.72
CA LEU A 61 7.24 1.07 -6.38
C LEU A 61 7.37 1.94 -5.12
N LYS A 62 8.00 1.43 -4.06
CA LYS A 62 8.31 2.20 -2.85
C LYS A 62 9.07 3.48 -3.17
N ASP A 63 10.10 3.40 -4.01
CA ASP A 63 10.89 4.57 -4.39
C ASP A 63 10.09 5.55 -5.27
N ALA A 64 9.16 5.05 -6.09
CA ALA A 64 8.24 5.91 -6.83
C ALA A 64 7.31 6.68 -5.89
N PHE A 65 6.72 6.03 -4.89
CA PHE A 65 5.91 6.69 -3.87
C PHE A 65 6.69 7.79 -3.13
N ARG A 66 7.93 7.51 -2.72
CA ARG A 66 8.81 8.51 -2.06
C ARG A 66 9.07 9.74 -2.94
N ARG A 67 9.32 9.54 -4.24
CA ARG A 67 9.51 10.65 -5.18
C ARG A 67 8.22 11.47 -5.33
N THR A 68 7.08 10.81 -5.50
CA THR A 68 5.79 11.48 -5.63
C THR A 68 5.45 12.30 -4.38
N ALA A 69 5.66 11.75 -3.19
CA ALA A 69 5.43 12.46 -1.92
C ALA A 69 6.26 13.76 -1.85
N LYS A 70 7.57 13.69 -2.13
CA LYS A 70 8.44 14.87 -2.18
C LYS A 70 7.96 15.91 -3.21
N SER A 71 7.56 15.48 -4.40
CA SER A 71 7.05 16.40 -5.42
C SER A 71 5.77 17.11 -4.99
N MET A 72 4.88 16.42 -4.27
CA MET A 72 3.66 17.01 -3.73
C MET A 72 3.95 18.01 -2.61
N GLU A 73 4.89 17.72 -1.71
CA GLU A 73 5.36 18.66 -0.68
C GLU A 73 5.90 19.94 -1.30
N MET A 74 6.80 19.82 -2.29
CA MET A 74 7.31 20.96 -3.05
C MET A 74 6.16 21.72 -3.73
N ALA A 75 5.24 21.05 -4.42
CA ALA A 75 4.12 21.74 -5.08
C ALA A 75 3.24 22.51 -4.06
N HIS A 76 3.04 21.94 -2.87
CA HIS A 76 2.33 22.62 -1.78
C HIS A 76 3.08 23.85 -1.24
N GLU A 77 4.40 23.75 -1.06
CA GLU A 77 5.25 24.87 -0.65
C GLU A 77 5.26 26.00 -1.68
N TRP A 78 5.38 25.64 -2.96
CA TRP A 78 5.38 26.61 -4.06
C TRP A 78 4.01 27.27 -4.25
N SER A 79 2.90 26.55 -4.03
CA SER A 79 1.56 27.14 -3.99
C SER A 79 1.45 28.16 -2.86
N ARG A 80 1.86 27.80 -1.64
CA ARG A 80 1.83 28.73 -0.49
C ARG A 80 2.64 30.00 -0.77
N TRP A 81 3.81 29.87 -1.37
CA TRP A 81 4.61 31.04 -1.75
C TRP A 81 3.92 31.91 -2.81
N LEU A 82 3.31 31.31 -3.84
CA LEU A 82 2.57 32.05 -4.89
C LEU A 82 1.34 32.78 -4.36
N ASP A 83 0.68 32.24 -3.34
CA ASP A 83 -0.52 32.84 -2.75
C ASP A 83 -0.20 34.03 -1.82
N ASP A 84 1.04 34.12 -1.30
CA ASP A 84 1.47 35.09 -0.28
C ASP A 84 2.29 36.29 -0.83
N GLU A 85 2.67 36.34 -2.12
CA GLU A 85 3.32 37.53 -2.69
C GLU A 85 2.32 38.57 -3.24
N PRO A 86 2.42 39.86 -2.86
CA PRO A 86 1.78 40.92 -3.62
C PRO A 86 2.51 41.02 -4.96
N ILE A 87 1.80 40.78 -6.06
CA ILE A 87 2.30 41.00 -7.42
C ILE A 87 2.84 42.44 -7.49
N ALA A 88 4.16 42.58 -7.53
CA ALA A 88 4.85 43.85 -7.76
C ALA A 88 4.90 44.18 -9.25
#